data_AF-A0A969MPA7-F1
#
_entry.id   AF-A0A969MPA7-F1
#
_cell.length_a   1.000
_cell.length_b   1.000
_cell.length_c   1.000
_cell.angle_alpha   90.00
_cell.angle_beta   90.00
_cell.angle_gamma   90.00
#
_symmetry.space_group_name_H-M   'P 1'
#
loop_
_entity.id
_entity.type
_entity.pdbx_description
1 polymer ?
#
loop_
_entity_poly.entity_id
_entity_poly.type
_entity_poly.pdbx_seq_one_letter_code
_entity_poly.pdbx_strand_id
1 'polypeptide(L)' 'MPVLNKIKKFLDTKGITPYRFREDTGIANRTAYDLYNNPTQVPHTTVLSKICDRYEIQPGEILEWVPPTNKS' A
#
# COMPACT_ATOMS: atom_id res chain seq x y z
N MET A 1 -10.60 7.39 -13.24
CA MET A 1 -10.96 6.24 -12.38
C MET A 1 -9.78 5.99 -11.45
N PRO A 2 -9.92 6.14 -10.12
CA PRO A 2 -8.75 6.11 -9.24
C PRO A 2 -8.33 4.66 -8.93
N VAL A 3 -7.04 4.40 -9.09
CA VAL A 3 -6.38 3.28 -8.41
C VAL A 3 -5.99 3.77 -7.02
N LEU A 4 -6.40 3.06 -5.99
CA LEU A 4 -6.06 3.34 -4.60
C LEU A 4 -5.11 2.27 -4.07
N ASN A 5 -4.28 2.65 -3.11
CA ASN A 5 -3.56 1.68 -2.30
C ASN A 5 -4.44 1.19 -1.15
N LYS A 6 -4.24 -0.07 -0.75
CA LYS A 6 -4.89 -0.70 0.41
C LYS A 6 -3.87 -1.20 1.44
N ILE A 7 -2.74 -0.50 1.56
CA ILE A 7 -1.63 -0.87 2.46
C ILE A 7 -2.12 -0.97 3.90
N LYS A 8 -2.93 -0.02 4.36
CA LYS A 8 -3.52 -0.09 5.72
C LYS A 8 -4.26 -1.40 5.96
N LYS A 9 -5.20 -1.74 5.08
CA LYS A 9 -5.99 -2.97 5.20
C LYS A 9 -5.10 -4.22 5.20
N PHE A 10 -4.11 -4.25 4.31
CA PHE A 10 -3.14 -5.35 4.23
C PHE A 10 -2.35 -5.53 5.53
N LEU A 11 -1.81 -4.44 6.08
CA LEU A 11 -1.01 -4.48 7.31
C LEU A 11 -1.86 -4.80 8.53
N ASP A 12 -3.03 -4.18 8.66
CA ASP A 12 -3.97 -4.42 9.78
C ASP A 12 -4.38 -5.90 9.84
N THR A 13 -4.69 -6.51 8.69
CA THR A 13 -5.09 -7.93 8.60
C THR A 13 -3.97 -8.88 9.06
N LYS A 14 -2.71 -8.46 8.90
CA LYS A 14 -1.52 -9.23 9.31
C LYS A 14 -0.98 -8.83 10.69
N GLY A 15 -1.60 -7.85 11.38
CA GLY A 15 -1.10 -7.33 12.65
C GLY A 15 0.26 -6.63 12.54
N ILE A 16 0.60 -6.09 11.36
CA ILE A 16 1.89 -5.44 11.11
C ILE A 16 1.75 -3.94 11.37
N THR A 17 2.64 -3.36 12.17
CA THR A 17 2.66 -1.91 12.40
C THR A 17 3.31 -1.17 11.24
N PRO A 18 2.98 0.11 10.98
CA PRO A 18 3.66 0.92 9.96
C PRO A 18 5.17 1.01 10.16
N TYR A 19 5.61 1.01 11.42
CA TYR A 19 7.02 0.95 11.79
C TYR A 19 7.66 -0.36 11.32
N ARG A 20 7.05 -1.51 11.64
CA ARG A 20 7.58 -2.81 11.21
C ARG A 20 7.56 -2.93 9.68
N PHE A 21 6.52 -2.43 9.03
CA PHE A 21 6.42 -2.36 7.57
C PHE A 21 7.58 -1.59 6.94
N ARG A 22 7.95 -0.44 7.53
CA ARG A 22 9.13 0.33 7.11
C ARG A 22 10.41 -0.49 7.23
N GLU A 23 10.64 -1.11 8.39
CA GLU A 23 11.84 -1.92 8.65
C GLU A 23 11.94 -3.12 7.70
N ASP A 24 10.81 -3.80 7.47
CA ASP A 24 10.75 -4.97 6.60
C ASP A 24 11.04 -4.62 5.14
N THR A 25 10.54 -3.48 4.65
CA THR A 25 10.63 -3.11 3.23
C THR A 25 11.81 -2.20 2.91
N GLY A 26 12.44 -1.58 3.91
CA GLY A 26 13.54 -0.64 3.72
C GLY A 26 13.14 0.58 2.88
N ILE A 27 11.88 1.00 2.95
CA ILE A 27 11.39 2.22 2.29
C ILE A 27 11.54 3.43 3.21
N ALA A 28 11.53 4.63 2.62
CA ALA A 28 11.64 5.86 3.41
C ALA A 28 10.49 5.97 4.42
N ASN A 29 10.80 6.48 5.62
CA ASN A 29 9.82 6.62 6.69
C ASN A 29 8.56 7.36 6.24
N ARG A 30 8.73 8.52 5.60
CA ARG A 30 7.61 9.31 5.07
C ARG A 30 6.74 8.49 4.10
N THR A 31 7.36 7.76 3.18
CA THR A 31 6.65 6.89 2.23
C THR A 31 5.85 5.81 2.94
N ALA A 32 6.39 5.16 3.98
CA ALA A 32 5.68 4.14 4.73
C ALA A 32 4.41 4.69 5.39
N TYR A 33 4.51 5.85 6.05
CA TYR A 33 3.38 6.48 6.73
C TYR A 33 2.38 7.11 5.75
N ASP A 34 2.84 7.69 4.63
CA ASP A 34 1.97 8.26 3.60
C ASP A 34 1.13 7.14 2.94
N LEU A 35 1.76 6.01 2.60
CA LEU A 35 1.06 4.84 2.05
C LEU A 35 0.04 4.26 3.04
N TYR A 36 0.39 4.19 4.32
CA TYR A 36 -0.51 3.65 5.34
C TYR A 36 -1.69 4.60 5.63
N ASN A 37 -1.47 5.91 5.71
CA ASN A 37 -2.52 6.85 6.11
C ASN A 37 -3.37 7.39 4.96
N ASN A 38 -2.87 7.36 3.72
CA ASN A 38 -3.55 7.95 2.58
C ASN A 38 -3.76 6.93 1.44
N PRO A 39 -4.98 6.37 1.28
CA PRO A 39 -5.30 5.45 0.19
C PRO A 39 -5.08 6.02 -1.23
N THR A 40 -5.09 7.34 -1.39
CA THR A 40 -4.84 7.99 -2.69
C THR A 40 -3.35 8.03 -3.05
N GLN A 41 -2.46 7.78 -2.08
CA GLN A 41 -1.03 7.70 -2.33
C GLN A 41 -0.71 6.36 -2.98
N VAL A 42 -0.56 6.33 -4.30
CA VAL A 42 -0.13 5.12 -4.99
C VAL A 42 1.40 4.99 -4.88
N PRO A 43 1.94 3.80 -4.51
CA PRO A 43 3.38 3.59 -4.48
C PRO A 43 3.97 3.63 -5.89
N HIS A 44 5.14 4.27 -6.03
CA HIS A 44 5.94 4.17 -7.26
C HIS A 44 6.41 2.72 -7.48
N THR A 45 6.71 2.34 -8.73
CA THR A 45 7.10 0.97 -9.10
C THR A 45 8.22 0.39 -8.25
N THR A 46 9.26 1.18 -7.93
CA THR A 46 10.37 0.72 -7.07
C THR A 46 9.95 0.41 -5.64
N VAL A 47 9.01 1.17 -5.08
CA VAL A 47 8.44 0.93 -3.74
C VAL A 47 7.50 -0.28 -3.80
N LEU A 48 6.70 -0.37 -4.86
CA LEU A 48 5.80 -1.49 -5.10
C LEU A 48 6.56 -2.81 -5.17
N SER A 49 7.66 -2.87 -5.94
CA SER A 49 8.54 -4.05 -6.02
C SER A 49 9.08 -4.44 -4.65
N LYS A 50 9.63 -3.50 -3.87
CA LYS A 50 10.12 -3.78 -2.50
C LYS A 50 9.05 -4.40 -1.59
N ILE A 51 7.81 -3.94 -1.69
CA ILE A 51 6.70 -4.47 -0.89
C ILE A 51 6.32 -5.88 -1.39
N CYS A 52 6.18 -6.05 -2.71
CA CYS A 52 5.87 -7.34 -3.33
C CYS A 52 6.94 -8.39 -3.02
N ASP A 53 8.22 -8.05 -3.15
CA ASP A 53 9.35 -8.95 -2.87
C ASP A 53 9.40 -9.32 -1.38
N ARG A 54 9.20 -8.35 -0.48
CA ARG A 54 9.32 -8.57 0.96
C ARG A 54 8.23 -9.49 1.52
N TYR A 55 7.01 -9.33 1.03
CA TYR A 55 5.85 -10.09 1.53
C TYR A 55 5.42 -11.23 0.59
N GLU A 56 6.14 -11.42 -0.52
CA GLU A 56 5.86 -12.41 -1.57
C GLU A 56 4.41 -12.34 -2.08
N ILE A 57 3.96 -11.12 -2.36
CA ILE A 57 2.58 -10.83 -2.80
C ILE A 57 2.52 -10.22 -4.20
N GLN A 58 1.39 -10.43 -4.88
CA GLN A 58 1.06 -9.75 -6.12
C GLN A 58 0.63 -8.29 -5.85
N PRO A 59 0.86 -7.34 -6.79
CA PRO A 59 0.43 -5.95 -6.63
C PRO A 59 -1.06 -5.78 -6.34
N GLY A 60 -1.91 -6.65 -6.87
CA GLY A 60 -3.35 -6.67 -6.62
C GLY A 60 -3.73 -6.91 -5.16
N GLU A 61 -2.82 -7.41 -4.32
CA GLU A 61 -3.03 -7.58 -2.87
C GLU A 61 -2.90 -6.26 -2.09
N ILE A 62 -2.33 -5.21 -2.71
CA ILE A 62 -2.09 -3.91 -2.08
C ILE A 62 -2.54 -2.71 -2.91
N LEU A 63 -3.06 -2.96 -4.12
CA LEU A 63 -3.72 -1.98 -4.97
C LEU A 63 -5.15 -2.42 -5.27
N GLU A 64 -6.03 -1.45 -5.46
CA GLU A 64 -7.39 -1.69 -5.93
C GLU A 64 -7.84 -0.61 -6.90
N TRP A 65 -8.58 -1.01 -7.91
CA TRP A 65 -9.29 -0.08 -8.78
C TRP A 65 -10.67 0.18 -8.18
N VAL A 66 -11.05 1.45 -8.07
CA VAL A 66 -12.37 1.85 -7.60
C VAL A 66 -13.15 2.49 -8.77
N PRO A 67 -14.34 1.98 -9.11
CA PRO A 67 -15.17 2.60 -10.14
C PRO A 67 -15.56 4.03 -9.71
N PRO A 68 -15.65 4.98 -10.65
CA PRO A 68 -16.23 6.27 -10.35
C PRO A 68 -17.66 6.05 -9.87
N THR A 69 -17.99 6.59 -8.69
CA THR A 69 -19.37 6.60 -8.22
C THR A 69 -20.18 7.47 -9.16
N ASN A 70 -20.97 6.84 -10.04
CA ASN A 70 -22.14 7.51 -10.62
C ASN A 70 -23.07 7.77 -9.44
N LYS A 71 -22.95 8.95 -8.81
CA LYS A 71 -24.06 9.49 -8.04
C LYS A 71 -25.12 9.89 -9.06
N SER A 72 -26.05 8.98 -9.32
CA SER A 72 -27.35 9.28 -9.90
C SER A 72 -28.16 10.15 -8.93
#